data_AF-A0A949XJ05-F1
#
_entry.id   AF-A0A949XJ05-F1
#
_cell.length_a   1.000
_cell.length_b   1.000
_cell.length_c   1.000
_cell.angle_alpha   90.00
_cell.angle_beta   90.00
_cell.angle_gamma   90.00
#
_symmetry.space_group_name_H-M   'P 1'
#
loop_
_entity.id
_entity.type
_entity.pdbx_description
1 polymer ?
#
loop_
_entity_poly.entity_id
_entity_poly.type
_entity_poly.pdbx_seq_one_letter_code
_entity_poly.pdbx_strand_id
1 'polypeptide(L)'
;MRPLELLFLLVGIAYLLWLCCGTGLPESPFHWLAFVAAMLGVAHLWFEGYRWHMLPGYAFLLLILLFYPWCSAHDFRIRLSYSALAWAVGVVLVGSTCVLAGILYPVFAFVPLTGPHAVGTFALHLIDSSHGDPYAGDASARRELMVQFWYPAERARGRKRARYRDGRRDSRRTSNLPLVKTRSFLNAPVLREQKEFPVLIFTGPNHRFQNTFQTEELASHGFLVVGLDHPYGSDRVTFPDGRVIRRRKENVFLDFRTDETLADSVREVEGELAVRAADVEFVIAELGRWQSSRAANPLAGRVDLS
;
A
#
# COMPACT_ATOMS: atom_id res chain seq x y z
N MET A 1 -1.27 -11.96 -8.19
CA MET A 1 -2.14 -11.18 -9.12
C MET A 1 -3.57 -11.20 -8.63
N ARG A 2 -4.36 -10.17 -8.95
CA ARG A 2 -5.78 -10.16 -8.59
C ARG A 2 -6.61 -11.03 -9.55
N PRO A 3 -7.76 -11.56 -9.14
CA PRO A 3 -8.51 -12.52 -9.95
C PRO A 3 -8.90 -12.01 -11.35
N LEU A 4 -9.38 -10.76 -11.46
CA LEU A 4 -9.77 -10.21 -12.77
C LEU A 4 -8.55 -9.88 -13.63
N GLU A 5 -7.44 -9.40 -13.05
CA GLU A 5 -6.16 -9.25 -13.77
C GLU A 5 -5.71 -10.58 -14.40
N LEU A 6 -5.72 -11.66 -13.60
CA LEU A 6 -5.30 -12.97 -14.04
C LEU A 6 -6.22 -13.50 -15.15
N LEU A 7 -7.54 -13.43 -14.93
CA LEU A 7 -8.51 -13.92 -15.91
C LEU A 7 -8.46 -13.12 -17.22
N PHE A 8 -8.32 -11.79 -17.13
CA PHE A 8 -8.11 -10.91 -18.28
C PHE A 8 -6.89 -11.32 -19.11
N LEU A 9 -5.74 -11.58 -18.46
CA LEU A 9 -4.53 -12.02 -19.14
C LEU A 9 -4.66 -13.42 -19.74
N LEU A 10 -5.27 -14.36 -19.02
CA LEU A 10 -5.49 -15.73 -19.50
C LEU A 10 -6.39 -15.77 -20.75
N VAL A 11 -7.49 -15.01 -20.74
CA VAL A 11 -8.39 -14.92 -21.90
C VAL A 11 -7.69 -14.23 -23.08
N GLY A 12 -6.90 -13.18 -22.83
CA GLY A 12 -6.09 -12.54 -23.86
C GLY A 12 -5.08 -13.50 -24.50
N ILE A 13 -4.37 -14.29 -23.68
CA ILE A 13 -3.43 -15.33 -24.16
C ILE A 13 -4.16 -16.42 -24.94
N ALA A 14 -5.32 -16.88 -24.47
CA ALA A 14 -6.11 -17.90 -25.17
C ALA A 14 -6.58 -17.41 -26.56
N TYR A 15 -7.01 -16.15 -26.66
CA TYR A 15 -7.39 -15.54 -27.94
C TYR A 15 -6.20 -15.48 -28.92
N LEU A 16 -5.01 -15.20 -28.43
CA LEU A 16 -3.78 -15.18 -29.23
C LEU A 16 -3.36 -16.55 -29.72
N LEU A 17 -3.41 -17.55 -28.83
CA LEU A 17 -3.11 -18.93 -29.21
C LEU A 17 -4.07 -19.41 -30.30
N TRP A 18 -5.35 -19.01 -30.25
CA TRP A 18 -6.30 -19.29 -31.32
C TRP A 18 -5.91 -18.63 -32.65
N LEU A 19 -5.55 -17.34 -32.64
CA LEU A 19 -5.09 -16.62 -33.85
C LEU A 19 -3.83 -17.25 -34.48
N CYS A 20 -2.92 -17.77 -33.66
CA CYS A 20 -1.65 -18.35 -34.09
C CYS A 20 -1.76 -19.81 -34.53
N CYS A 21 -2.57 -20.63 -33.82
CA CYS A 21 -2.56 -22.07 -34.00
C CYS A 21 -3.53 -22.57 -35.06
N GLY A 22 -4.41 -21.72 -35.61
CA GLY A 22 -5.28 -22.07 -36.75
C GLY A 22 -5.95 -23.43 -36.59
N THR A 23 -6.33 -23.77 -35.35
CA THR A 23 -6.89 -25.09 -35.04
C THR A 23 -8.22 -25.17 -35.79
N GLY A 24 -8.50 -26.28 -36.47
CA GLY A 24 -9.79 -26.54 -37.16
C GLY A 24 -11.01 -26.60 -36.23
N LEU A 25 -10.98 -25.89 -35.11
CA LEU A 25 -12.07 -25.63 -34.20
C LEU A 25 -13.07 -24.65 -34.86
N PRO A 26 -14.37 -24.77 -34.55
CA PRO A 26 -15.37 -23.84 -35.05
C PRO A 26 -15.08 -22.40 -34.59
N GLU A 27 -15.26 -21.42 -35.48
CA GLU A 27 -14.87 -20.02 -35.26
C GLU A 27 -15.79 -19.29 -34.27
N SER A 28 -17.08 -19.67 -34.25
CA SER A 28 -18.15 -19.08 -33.42
C SER A 28 -17.79 -18.80 -31.94
N PRO A 29 -17.25 -19.75 -31.14
CA PRO A 29 -16.92 -19.51 -29.74
C PRO A 29 -15.73 -18.56 -29.52
N PHE A 30 -14.79 -18.45 -30.46
CA PHE A 30 -13.56 -17.67 -30.26
C PHE A 30 -13.74 -16.17 -30.53
N HIS A 31 -14.74 -15.78 -31.33
CA HIS A 31 -15.19 -14.39 -31.46
C HIS A 31 -15.65 -13.81 -30.11
N TRP A 32 -16.24 -14.64 -29.24
CA TRP A 32 -16.66 -14.23 -27.91
C TRP A 32 -15.49 -13.95 -26.97
N LEU A 33 -14.30 -14.51 -27.20
CA LEU A 33 -13.14 -14.29 -26.31
C LEU A 33 -12.68 -12.83 -26.30
N ALA A 34 -12.70 -12.15 -27.45
CA ALA A 34 -12.36 -10.72 -27.52
C ALA A 34 -13.36 -9.87 -26.71
N PHE A 35 -14.66 -10.19 -26.84
CA PHE A 35 -15.72 -9.54 -26.06
C PHE A 35 -15.59 -9.82 -24.56
N VAL A 36 -15.32 -11.08 -24.18
CA VAL A 36 -15.09 -11.48 -22.78
C VAL A 36 -13.84 -10.78 -22.23
N ALA A 37 -12.74 -10.71 -22.98
CA ALA A 37 -11.54 -9.98 -22.57
C ALA A 37 -11.84 -8.49 -22.33
N ALA A 38 -12.65 -7.87 -23.20
CA ALA A 38 -13.06 -6.47 -23.02
C ALA A 38 -13.92 -6.29 -21.77
N MET A 39 -14.91 -7.16 -21.55
CA MET A 39 -15.75 -7.14 -20.35
C MET A 39 -14.92 -7.32 -19.07
N LEU A 40 -13.96 -8.24 -19.08
CA LEU A 40 -13.03 -8.45 -17.97
C LEU A 40 -12.11 -7.25 -17.74
N GLY A 41 -11.63 -6.60 -18.81
CA GLY A 41 -10.85 -5.37 -18.70
C GLY A 41 -11.64 -4.23 -18.05
N VAL A 42 -12.90 -4.05 -18.47
CA VAL A 42 -13.82 -3.06 -17.86
C VAL A 42 -14.12 -3.42 -16.41
N ALA A 43 -14.44 -4.68 -16.12
CA ALA A 43 -14.71 -5.16 -14.77
C ALA A 43 -13.49 -4.97 -13.86
N HIS A 44 -12.28 -5.27 -14.35
CA HIS A 44 -11.04 -5.04 -13.64
C HIS A 44 -10.86 -3.56 -13.30
N LEU A 45 -11.01 -2.64 -14.28
CA LEU A 45 -10.90 -1.20 -14.05
C LEU A 45 -11.94 -0.69 -13.04
N TRP A 46 -13.14 -1.26 -13.05
CA TRP A 46 -14.25 -0.84 -12.17
C TRP A 46 -14.12 -1.37 -10.74
N PHE A 47 -13.85 -2.68 -10.58
CA PHE A 47 -13.88 -3.35 -9.27
C PHE A 47 -12.50 -3.44 -8.61
N GLU A 48 -11.46 -3.71 -9.39
CA GLU A 48 -10.09 -3.82 -8.88
C GLU A 48 -9.35 -2.48 -9.01
N GLY A 49 -9.75 -1.60 -9.92
CA GLY A 49 -9.15 -0.29 -10.10
C GLY A 49 -7.89 -0.32 -10.95
N TYR A 50 -7.60 0.82 -11.56
CA TYR A 50 -6.51 1.03 -12.50
C TYR A 50 -5.13 0.72 -11.90
N ARG A 51 -4.29 0.04 -12.69
CA ARG A 51 -2.87 -0.14 -12.43
C ARG A 51 -2.07 0.14 -13.69
N TRP A 52 -1.12 1.06 -13.60
CA TRP A 52 -0.27 1.40 -14.74
C TRP A 52 0.59 0.22 -15.22
N HIS A 53 0.89 -0.75 -14.34
CA HIS A 53 1.56 -2.01 -14.70
C HIS A 53 0.77 -2.85 -15.71
N MET A 54 -0.55 -2.65 -15.83
CA MET A 54 -1.42 -3.35 -16.77
C MET A 54 -1.56 -2.60 -18.11
N LEU A 55 -0.88 -1.45 -18.30
CA LEU A 55 -0.90 -0.70 -19.55
C LEU A 55 -0.55 -1.56 -20.77
N PRO A 56 0.47 -2.45 -20.74
CA PRO A 56 0.75 -3.33 -21.88
C PRO A 56 -0.43 -4.26 -22.18
N GLY A 57 -1.10 -4.79 -21.15
CA GLY A 57 -2.30 -5.62 -21.31
C GLY A 57 -3.49 -4.85 -21.87
N TYR A 58 -3.71 -3.61 -21.43
CA TYR A 58 -4.79 -2.76 -21.96
C TYR A 58 -4.54 -2.34 -23.41
N ALA A 59 -3.29 -1.97 -23.74
CA ALA A 59 -2.89 -1.68 -25.11
C ALA A 59 -3.08 -2.90 -26.00
N PHE A 60 -2.75 -4.08 -25.48
CA PHE A 60 -2.96 -5.34 -26.17
C PHE A 60 -4.45 -5.64 -26.44
N LEU A 61 -5.33 -5.44 -25.46
CA LEU A 61 -6.78 -5.54 -25.65
C LEU A 61 -7.27 -4.55 -26.72
N LEU A 62 -6.80 -3.30 -26.70
CA LEU A 62 -7.18 -2.31 -27.70
C LEU A 62 -6.79 -2.75 -29.11
N LEU A 63 -5.58 -3.30 -29.28
CA LEU A 63 -5.14 -3.84 -30.56
C LEU A 63 -6.02 -5.01 -31.02
N ILE A 64 -6.40 -5.93 -30.11
CA ILE A 64 -7.35 -7.01 -30.42
C ILE A 64 -8.67 -6.40 -30.92
N LEU A 65 -9.25 -5.45 -30.20
CA LEU A 65 -10.56 -4.89 -30.53
C LEU A 65 -10.57 -4.11 -31.84
N LEU A 66 -9.48 -3.40 -32.16
CA LEU A 66 -9.35 -2.67 -33.42
C LEU A 66 -9.09 -3.60 -34.61
N PHE A 67 -8.33 -4.67 -34.40
CA PHE A 67 -7.91 -5.57 -35.47
C PHE A 67 -8.92 -6.72 -35.71
N TYR A 68 -9.74 -7.05 -34.71
CA TYR A 68 -10.74 -8.11 -34.76
C TYR A 68 -11.72 -7.99 -35.94
N PRO A 69 -12.37 -6.84 -36.22
CA PRO A 69 -13.31 -6.73 -37.33
C PRO A 69 -12.63 -6.95 -38.69
N TRP A 70 -11.39 -6.49 -38.82
CA TRP A 70 -10.59 -6.67 -40.03
C TRP A 70 -10.21 -8.15 -40.21
N CYS A 71 -9.71 -8.80 -39.15
CA CYS A 71 -9.37 -10.23 -39.19
C CYS A 71 -10.59 -11.10 -39.52
N SER A 72 -11.72 -10.83 -38.87
CA SER A 72 -12.97 -11.56 -39.08
C SER A 72 -13.53 -11.37 -40.49
N ALA A 73 -13.27 -10.23 -41.14
CA ALA A 73 -13.77 -9.95 -42.49
C ALA A 73 -12.87 -10.51 -43.61
N HIS A 74 -11.60 -10.78 -43.33
CA HIS A 74 -10.61 -11.18 -44.35
C HIS A 74 -10.06 -12.60 -44.16
N ASP A 75 -10.66 -13.41 -43.27
CA ASP A 75 -10.15 -14.73 -42.88
C ASP A 75 -8.64 -14.68 -42.54
N PHE A 76 -8.23 -13.60 -41.87
CA PHE A 76 -6.83 -13.34 -41.62
C PHE A 76 -6.29 -14.34 -40.60
N ARG A 77 -5.41 -15.23 -41.06
CA ARG A 77 -4.67 -16.16 -40.22
C ARG A 77 -3.18 -15.85 -40.29
N ILE A 78 -2.54 -15.77 -39.13
CA ILE A 78 -1.10 -15.56 -39.05
C ILE A 78 -0.42 -16.89 -39.45
N ARG A 79 -0.02 -17.03 -40.72
CA ARG A 79 0.80 -18.17 -41.16
C ARG A 79 2.16 -18.12 -40.47
N LEU A 80 2.57 -19.24 -39.87
CA LEU A 80 3.83 -19.40 -39.12
C LEU A 80 5.05 -19.11 -40.01
N SER A 81 5.39 -17.85 -40.18
CA SER A 81 6.57 -17.30 -40.86
C SER A 81 7.36 -16.44 -39.87
N TYR A 82 8.48 -15.83 -40.28
CA TYR A 82 9.27 -14.96 -39.39
C TYR A 82 8.44 -13.84 -38.72
N SER A 83 7.37 -13.35 -39.37
CA SER A 83 6.45 -12.37 -38.78
C SER A 83 5.55 -12.98 -37.70
N ALA A 84 5.08 -14.21 -37.86
CA ALA A 84 4.29 -14.93 -36.85
C ALA A 84 5.09 -15.25 -35.60
N LEU A 85 6.35 -15.65 -35.78
CA LEU A 85 7.28 -15.87 -34.68
C LEU A 85 7.52 -14.56 -33.90
N ALA A 86 7.70 -13.44 -34.61
CA ALA A 86 7.85 -12.12 -33.99
C ALA A 86 6.60 -11.71 -33.19
N TRP A 87 5.39 -11.98 -33.71
CA TRP A 87 4.14 -11.76 -32.98
C TRP A 87 4.02 -12.65 -31.74
N ALA A 88 4.32 -13.94 -31.85
CA ALA A 88 4.30 -14.87 -30.73
C ALA A 88 5.28 -14.47 -29.62
N VAL A 89 6.49 -14.05 -30.00
CA VAL A 89 7.48 -13.51 -29.06
C VAL A 89 6.99 -12.23 -28.41
N GLY A 90 6.43 -11.28 -29.17
CA GLY A 90 5.85 -10.05 -28.63
C GLY A 90 4.75 -10.31 -27.60
N VAL A 91 3.86 -11.27 -27.88
CA VAL A 91 2.83 -11.73 -26.96
C VAL A 91 3.41 -12.29 -25.67
N VAL A 92 4.38 -13.21 -25.79
CA VAL A 92 5.03 -13.82 -24.62
C VAL A 92 5.72 -12.76 -23.78
N LEU A 93 6.38 -11.78 -24.42
CA LEU A 93 7.02 -10.67 -23.71
C LEU A 93 6.01 -9.77 -22.99
N VAL A 94 4.90 -9.40 -23.63
CA VAL A 94 3.85 -8.56 -23.00
C VAL A 94 3.17 -9.30 -21.86
N GLY A 95 2.79 -10.57 -22.08
CA GLY A 95 2.20 -11.43 -21.06
C GLY A 95 3.14 -11.64 -19.88
N SER A 96 4.40 -11.99 -20.14
CA SER A 96 5.43 -12.17 -19.11
C SER A 96 5.70 -10.87 -18.35
N THR A 97 5.71 -9.72 -19.01
CA THR A 97 5.86 -8.41 -18.35
C THR A 97 4.69 -8.12 -17.41
N CYS A 98 3.45 -8.38 -17.84
CA CYS A 98 2.28 -8.19 -16.99
C CYS A 98 2.32 -9.14 -15.78
N VAL A 99 2.59 -10.42 -16.01
CA VAL A 99 2.73 -11.45 -14.95
C VAL A 99 3.82 -11.07 -13.96
N LEU A 100 5.03 -10.75 -14.46
CA LEU A 100 6.14 -10.32 -13.63
C LEU A 100 5.79 -9.06 -12.82
N ALA A 101 5.13 -8.08 -13.41
CA ALA A 101 4.69 -6.89 -12.70
C ALA A 101 3.65 -7.20 -11.61
N GLY A 102 2.76 -8.17 -11.83
CA GLY A 102 1.82 -8.64 -10.82
C GLY A 102 2.46 -9.45 -9.68
N ILE A 103 3.60 -10.09 -9.94
CA ILE A 103 4.43 -10.79 -8.94
C ILE A 103 5.25 -9.77 -8.14
N LEU A 104 5.92 -8.83 -8.81
CA LEU A 104 6.81 -7.84 -8.18
C LEU A 104 6.04 -6.76 -7.41
N TYR A 105 4.81 -6.43 -7.81
CA TYR A 105 3.98 -5.41 -7.17
C TYR A 105 2.62 -5.99 -6.72
N PRO A 106 2.59 -6.95 -5.79
CA PRO A 106 1.35 -7.61 -5.43
C PRO A 106 0.39 -6.67 -4.70
N VAL A 107 -0.92 -6.82 -4.95
CA VAL A 107 -1.97 -6.34 -4.03
C VAL A 107 -2.32 -7.52 -3.14
N PHE A 108 -1.57 -7.68 -2.06
CA PHE A 108 -1.72 -8.79 -1.13
C PHE A 108 -2.95 -8.62 -0.24
N ALA A 109 -3.40 -9.71 0.36
CA ALA A 109 -4.49 -9.71 1.33
C ALA A 109 -3.91 -9.90 2.74
N PHE A 110 -4.49 -9.23 3.72
CA PHE A 110 -4.14 -9.47 5.12
C PHE A 110 -4.70 -10.81 5.58
N VAL A 111 -3.97 -11.55 6.41
CA VAL A 111 -4.49 -12.76 7.05
C VAL A 111 -5.65 -12.41 7.99
N PRO A 112 -6.59 -13.33 8.28
CA PRO A 112 -7.57 -13.11 9.33
C PRO A 112 -6.88 -12.88 10.68
N LEU A 113 -7.44 -11.97 11.50
CA LEU A 113 -6.97 -11.74 12.86
C LEU A 113 -7.42 -12.89 13.76
N THR A 114 -6.57 -13.29 14.71
CA THR A 114 -6.90 -14.41 15.61
C THR A 114 -7.48 -13.97 16.94
N GLY A 115 -7.30 -12.70 17.32
CA GLY A 115 -7.88 -12.14 18.54
C GLY A 115 -9.40 -11.98 18.49
N PRO A 116 -10.06 -11.89 19.66
CA PRO A 116 -11.53 -11.88 19.75
C PRO A 116 -12.16 -10.57 19.23
N HIS A 117 -11.40 -9.46 19.25
CA HIS A 117 -11.91 -8.12 18.98
C HIS A 117 -11.77 -7.74 17.51
N ALA A 118 -12.73 -6.96 16.99
CA ALA A 118 -12.49 -6.23 15.74
C ALA A 118 -11.48 -5.10 16.00
N VAL A 119 -10.85 -4.59 14.94
CA VAL A 119 -9.83 -3.55 15.07
C VAL A 119 -10.30 -2.26 14.39
N GLY A 120 -10.22 -1.16 15.11
CA GLY A 120 -10.38 0.19 14.58
C GLY A 120 -9.03 0.82 14.29
N THR A 121 -8.99 1.76 13.35
CA THR A 121 -7.80 2.59 13.13
C THR A 121 -8.15 4.01 12.74
N PHE A 122 -7.33 4.96 13.19
CA PHE A 122 -7.31 6.34 12.72
C PHE A 122 -5.88 6.88 12.83
N ALA A 123 -5.60 8.00 12.17
CA ALA A 123 -4.33 8.70 12.29
C ALA A 123 -4.57 10.16 12.67
N LEU A 124 -3.67 10.71 13.48
CA LEU A 124 -3.64 12.11 13.87
C LEU A 124 -2.35 12.77 13.40
N HIS A 125 -2.46 14.07 13.16
CA HIS A 125 -1.33 14.97 13.01
C HIS A 125 -1.10 15.65 14.36
N LEU A 126 0.02 15.34 15.01
CA LEU A 126 0.40 15.92 16.30
C LEU A 126 1.54 16.90 16.10
N ILE A 127 1.52 18.01 16.84
CA ILE A 127 2.55 19.05 16.78
C ILE A 127 3.17 19.19 18.16
N ASP A 128 4.46 18.92 18.27
CA ASP A 128 5.22 19.15 19.48
C ASP A 128 5.55 20.63 19.60
N SER A 129 4.85 21.31 20.50
CA SER A 129 5.04 22.74 20.75
C SER A 129 6.27 23.04 21.61
N SER A 130 6.83 22.02 22.27
CA SER A 130 7.94 22.15 23.22
C SER A 130 9.30 22.11 22.53
N HIS A 131 9.42 21.40 21.41
CA HIS A 131 10.68 21.23 20.69
C HIS A 131 10.62 21.84 19.28
N GLY A 132 11.71 22.49 18.89
CA GLY A 132 11.92 22.87 17.49
C GLY A 132 12.16 21.64 16.63
N ASP A 133 11.80 21.68 15.34
CA ASP A 133 12.20 20.61 14.43
C ASP A 133 13.70 20.73 14.13
N PRO A 134 14.53 19.75 14.51
CA PRO A 134 16.00 19.83 14.37
C PRO A 134 16.46 19.83 12.90
N TYR A 135 15.56 19.54 11.97
CA TYR A 135 15.84 19.43 10.54
C TYR A 135 15.09 20.46 9.71
N ALA A 136 14.16 21.21 10.32
CA ALA A 136 13.63 22.39 9.71
C ALA A 136 14.71 23.47 9.75
N GLY A 137 15.13 23.98 8.58
CA GLY A 137 16.06 25.10 8.47
C GLY A 137 15.51 26.44 9.01
N ASP A 138 14.47 26.40 9.83
CA ASP A 138 13.77 27.53 10.43
C ASP A 138 13.62 27.25 11.94
N ALA A 139 14.20 28.12 12.77
CA ALA A 139 14.17 27.99 14.22
C ALA A 139 12.76 28.15 14.84
N SER A 140 11.82 28.71 14.09
CA SER A 140 10.42 28.83 14.51
C SER A 140 9.60 27.56 14.24
N ALA A 141 10.09 26.67 13.37
CA ALA A 141 9.40 25.44 13.03
C ALA A 141 9.30 24.51 14.25
N ARG A 142 8.15 23.86 14.36
CA ARG A 142 7.86 22.90 15.43
C ARG A 142 7.85 21.50 14.86
N ARG A 143 8.21 20.52 15.68
CA ARG A 143 8.28 19.12 15.26
C ARG A 143 6.87 18.58 15.05
N GLU A 144 6.58 18.09 13.85
CA GLU A 144 5.25 17.61 13.44
C GLU A 144 5.27 16.10 13.20
N LEU A 145 4.39 15.32 13.82
CA LEU A 145 4.35 13.87 13.69
C LEU A 145 3.03 13.38 13.13
N MET A 146 3.10 12.40 12.23
CA MET A 146 1.93 11.62 11.84
C MET A 146 1.89 10.33 12.65
N VAL A 147 0.87 10.18 13.47
CA VAL A 147 0.71 9.05 14.39
C VAL A 147 -0.53 8.26 14.03
N GLN A 148 -0.41 6.94 13.94
CA GLN A 148 -1.50 6.03 13.63
C GLN A 148 -1.80 5.14 14.83
N PHE A 149 -3.08 4.95 15.10
CA PHE A 149 -3.58 4.17 16.22
C PHE A 149 -4.33 2.95 15.69
N TRP A 150 -4.09 1.79 16.30
CA TRP A 150 -4.89 0.58 16.15
C TRP A 150 -5.40 0.16 17.52
N TYR A 151 -6.70 -0.08 17.64
CA TYR A 151 -7.35 -0.33 18.93
C TYR A 151 -8.46 -1.38 18.80
N PRO A 152 -8.78 -2.09 19.90
CA PRO A 152 -9.95 -2.94 19.96
C PRO A 152 -11.21 -2.13 19.71
N ALA A 153 -12.05 -2.60 18.79
CA ALA A 153 -13.23 -1.91 18.32
C ALA A 153 -14.46 -2.82 18.32
N GLU A 154 -15.62 -2.17 18.36
CA GLU A 154 -16.90 -2.82 18.16
C GLU A 154 -17.02 -3.37 16.73
N ARG A 155 -17.69 -4.52 16.58
CA ARG A 155 -17.99 -5.09 15.26
C ARG A 155 -19.01 -4.23 14.52
N ALA A 156 -18.54 -3.30 13.70
CA ALA A 156 -19.40 -2.41 12.94
C ALA A 156 -19.62 -2.92 11.50
N ARG A 157 -20.80 -3.49 11.25
CA ARG A 157 -21.22 -3.90 9.90
C ARG A 157 -21.26 -2.67 8.96
N GLY A 158 -20.84 -2.84 7.71
CA GLY A 158 -20.89 -1.79 6.68
C GLY A 158 -19.82 -0.70 6.76
N ARG A 159 -18.88 -0.76 7.73
CA ARG A 159 -17.76 0.18 7.79
C ARG A 159 -16.71 -0.10 6.72
N LYS A 160 -16.07 0.97 6.25
CA LYS A 160 -14.98 0.89 5.28
C LYS A 160 -13.72 0.36 5.97
N ARG A 161 -13.14 -0.71 5.41
CA ARG A 161 -11.81 -1.18 5.79
C ARG A 161 -10.76 -0.10 5.51
N ALA A 162 -9.77 0.01 6.37
CA ALA A 162 -8.64 0.88 6.14
C ALA A 162 -7.81 0.38 4.95
N ARG A 163 -7.19 1.33 4.24
CA ARG A 163 -6.17 1.03 3.24
C ARG A 163 -4.85 0.86 3.98
N TYR A 164 -3.99 -0.03 3.49
CA TYR A 164 -2.66 -0.22 4.06
C TYR A 164 -1.82 1.07 4.02
N ARG A 165 -2.02 1.87 2.98
CA ARG A 165 -1.37 3.17 2.79
C ARG A 165 -2.37 4.19 2.24
N ASP A 166 -2.23 5.45 2.63
CA ASP A 166 -2.91 6.55 1.93
C ASP A 166 -2.28 6.71 0.53
N GLY A 167 -3.13 6.74 -0.50
CA GLY A 167 -2.69 6.86 -1.90
C GLY A 167 -2.34 8.28 -2.33
N ARG A 168 -2.46 9.27 -1.45
CA ARG A 168 -2.07 10.67 -1.74
C ARG A 168 -0.57 10.75 -2.04
N ARG A 169 -0.24 11.24 -3.25
CA ARG A 169 1.12 11.46 -3.75
C ARG A 169 2.01 10.20 -3.73
N ASP A 170 1.42 9.07 -4.10
CA ASP A 170 2.17 7.82 -4.21
C ASP A 170 3.14 7.77 -5.39
N SER A 171 4.27 7.07 -5.23
CA SER A 171 5.20 6.87 -6.33
C SER A 171 4.70 5.76 -7.24
N ARG A 172 5.09 5.77 -8.53
CA ARG A 172 4.74 4.68 -9.47
C ARG A 172 5.13 3.30 -8.96
N ARG A 173 6.26 3.20 -8.24
CA ARG A 173 6.76 1.94 -7.64
C ARG A 173 5.90 1.40 -6.50
N THR A 174 5.08 2.24 -5.85
CA THR A 174 4.29 1.84 -4.67
C THR A 174 2.78 2.01 -4.88
N SER A 175 2.35 2.27 -6.11
CA SER A 175 0.95 2.51 -6.47
C SER A 175 0.01 1.32 -6.19
N ASN A 176 0.55 0.13 -5.95
CA ASN A 176 -0.21 -1.06 -5.54
C ASN A 176 -0.63 -1.02 -4.06
N LEU A 177 0.15 -0.37 -3.19
CA LEU A 177 -0.07 -0.40 -1.74
C LEU A 177 -1.39 0.23 -1.27
N PRO A 178 -1.88 1.34 -1.86
CA PRO A 178 -3.19 1.90 -1.51
C PRO A 178 -4.38 1.04 -1.93
N LEU A 179 -4.16 0.04 -2.79
CA LEU A 179 -5.18 -0.91 -3.21
C LEU A 179 -5.34 -2.04 -2.19
N VAL A 180 -4.34 -2.25 -1.33
CA VAL A 180 -4.38 -3.24 -0.25
C VAL A 180 -5.30 -2.75 0.86
N LYS A 181 -6.27 -3.58 1.24
CA LYS A 181 -7.17 -3.35 2.38
C LYS A 181 -6.68 -4.15 3.57
N THR A 182 -6.62 -3.51 4.73
CA THR A 182 -6.20 -4.13 5.98
C THR A 182 -7.37 -4.83 6.69
N ARG A 183 -7.14 -5.41 7.87
CA ARG A 183 -8.21 -6.01 8.66
C ARG A 183 -9.00 -5.01 9.51
N SER A 184 -8.42 -3.85 9.79
CA SER A 184 -9.02 -2.76 10.57
C SER A 184 -10.04 -1.92 9.79
N PHE A 185 -10.91 -1.27 10.55
CA PHE A 185 -11.96 -0.40 10.06
C PHE A 185 -11.63 1.06 10.41
N LEU A 186 -11.82 1.96 9.44
CA LEU A 186 -11.57 3.39 9.64
C LEU A 186 -12.57 3.98 10.65
N ASN A 187 -12.05 4.65 11.68
CA ASN A 187 -12.84 5.36 12.69
C ASN A 187 -13.96 4.49 13.29
N ALA A 188 -13.65 3.22 13.57
CA ALA A 188 -14.61 2.32 14.21
C ALA A 188 -14.86 2.76 15.66
N PRO A 189 -16.05 2.53 16.22
CA PRO A 189 -16.30 2.79 17.63
C PRO A 189 -15.34 1.94 18.49
N VAL A 190 -14.67 2.59 19.44
CA VAL A 190 -13.80 1.92 20.42
C VAL A 190 -14.63 0.91 21.22
N LEU A 191 -14.04 -0.25 21.51
CA LEU A 191 -14.66 -1.29 22.32
C LEU A 191 -15.12 -0.72 23.66
N ARG A 192 -16.38 -0.96 24.03
CA ARG A 192 -16.97 -0.38 25.26
C ARG A 192 -16.69 -1.18 26.51
N GLU A 193 -16.57 -2.49 26.36
CA GLU A 193 -16.39 -3.44 27.47
C GLU A 193 -15.05 -3.24 28.17
N GLN A 194 -14.01 -2.90 27.41
CA GLN A 194 -12.69 -2.57 27.94
C GLN A 194 -12.61 -1.06 28.20
N LYS A 195 -12.39 -0.69 29.46
CA LYS A 195 -12.32 0.72 29.89
C LYS A 195 -11.01 1.37 29.45
N GLU A 196 -9.89 0.68 29.59
CA GLU A 196 -8.57 1.20 29.28
C GLU A 196 -7.76 0.10 28.56
N PHE A 197 -6.85 0.53 27.68
CA PHE A 197 -6.05 -0.35 26.85
C PHE A 197 -4.57 -0.19 27.20
N PRO A 198 -3.85 -1.30 27.51
CA PRO A 198 -2.40 -1.25 27.62
C PRO A 198 -1.79 -0.80 26.29
N VAL A 199 -0.86 0.15 26.37
CA VAL A 199 -0.27 0.79 25.20
C VAL A 199 0.95 0.05 24.72
N LEU A 200 1.02 -0.18 23.41
CA LEU A 200 2.23 -0.62 22.72
C LEU A 200 2.65 0.43 21.70
N ILE A 201 3.86 0.99 21.86
CA ILE A 201 4.43 1.92 20.90
C ILE A 201 5.30 1.13 19.92
N PHE A 202 4.98 1.24 18.64
CA PHE A 202 5.74 0.67 17.55
C PHE A 202 6.49 1.77 16.78
N THR A 203 7.82 1.75 16.88
CA THR A 203 8.69 2.55 16.02
C THR A 203 9.36 1.64 14.98
N GLY A 204 9.04 1.88 13.71
CA GLY A 204 9.61 1.16 12.59
C GLY A 204 10.74 1.96 11.91
N PRO A 205 11.59 1.31 11.11
CA PRO A 205 12.66 2.02 10.40
C PRO A 205 12.11 3.00 9.35
N ASN A 206 10.98 2.69 8.69
CA ASN A 206 10.47 3.50 7.58
C ASN A 206 9.14 4.21 7.84
N HIS A 207 8.09 3.48 8.22
CA HIS A 207 6.74 4.03 8.27
C HIS A 207 5.94 3.50 9.45
N ARG A 208 5.02 4.32 9.96
CA ARG A 208 4.06 3.96 11.01
C ARG A 208 3.27 2.69 10.70
N PHE A 209 2.95 2.44 9.43
CA PHE A 209 2.13 1.31 8.99
C PHE A 209 2.95 0.09 8.51
N GLN A 210 4.29 0.11 8.60
CA GLN A 210 5.13 -0.95 8.04
C GLN A 210 4.80 -2.34 8.61
N ASN A 211 4.47 -2.43 9.90
CA ASN A 211 4.14 -3.68 10.59
C ASN A 211 2.63 -3.83 10.86
N THR A 212 1.77 -3.36 9.93
CA THR A 212 0.31 -3.39 10.14
C THR A 212 -0.23 -4.80 10.45
N PHE A 213 0.40 -5.88 9.95
CA PHE A 213 -0.01 -7.25 10.29
C PHE A 213 0.09 -7.50 11.79
N GLN A 214 1.21 -7.13 12.41
CA GLN A 214 1.46 -7.29 13.83
C GLN A 214 0.64 -6.30 14.66
N THR A 215 0.53 -5.03 14.22
CA THR A 215 -0.21 -4.02 14.99
C THR A 215 -1.71 -4.31 15.02
N GLU A 216 -2.29 -4.81 13.91
CA GLU A 216 -3.69 -5.26 13.91
C GLU A 216 -3.89 -6.52 14.74
N GLU A 217 -2.95 -7.47 14.71
CA GLU A 217 -3.05 -8.67 15.52
C GLU A 217 -3.02 -8.33 17.01
N LEU A 218 -2.05 -7.54 17.46
CA LEU A 218 -1.97 -7.07 18.85
C LEU A 218 -3.23 -6.29 19.27
N ALA A 219 -3.72 -5.40 18.41
CA ALA A 219 -4.96 -4.67 18.70
C ALA A 219 -6.19 -5.61 18.77
N SER A 220 -6.20 -6.72 18.04
CA SER A 220 -7.28 -7.71 18.15
C SER A 220 -7.28 -8.47 19.48
N HIS A 221 -6.15 -8.47 20.19
CA HIS A 221 -5.95 -9.09 21.52
C HIS A 221 -6.07 -8.12 22.69
N GLY A 222 -6.53 -6.88 22.47
CA GLY A 222 -6.85 -5.95 23.57
C GLY A 222 -5.84 -4.83 23.80
N PHE A 223 -4.83 -4.67 22.93
CA PHE A 223 -3.82 -3.61 23.05
C PHE A 223 -4.16 -2.36 22.24
N LEU A 224 -3.85 -1.18 22.77
CA LEU A 224 -3.78 0.04 21.96
C LEU A 224 -2.38 0.13 21.35
N VAL A 225 -2.28 -0.06 20.05
CA VAL A 225 -0.99 0.01 19.34
C VAL A 225 -0.85 1.35 18.64
N VAL A 226 0.29 2.01 18.84
CA VAL A 226 0.60 3.36 18.32
C VAL A 226 1.82 3.29 17.42
N GLY A 227 1.65 3.62 16.13
CA GLY A 227 2.73 3.69 15.15
C GLY A 227 3.05 5.13 14.77
N LEU A 228 4.34 5.44 14.63
CA LEU A 228 4.84 6.79 14.34
C LEU A 228 5.55 6.85 12.99
N ASP A 229 5.30 7.93 12.25
CA ASP A 229 6.23 8.38 11.22
C ASP A 229 7.18 9.40 11.86
N HIS A 230 8.47 9.27 11.56
CA HIS A 230 9.50 10.20 11.99
C HIS A 230 9.89 11.06 10.77
N PRO A 231 9.37 12.30 10.61
CA PRO A 231 9.74 13.15 9.49
C PRO A 231 11.26 13.27 9.37
N TYR A 232 11.74 13.28 8.12
CA TYR A 232 13.15 13.26 7.73
C TYR A 232 13.91 11.94 7.95
N GLY A 233 13.41 11.01 8.79
CA GLY A 233 13.95 9.63 8.91
C GLY A 233 13.10 8.58 8.18
N SER A 234 11.78 8.76 8.18
CA SER A 234 10.82 7.97 7.42
C SER A 234 10.94 8.24 5.91
N ASP A 235 10.74 7.20 5.09
CA ASP A 235 10.89 7.29 3.62
C ASP A 235 10.08 8.46 3.03
N ARG A 236 8.82 8.54 3.47
CA ARG A 236 7.87 9.56 3.07
C ARG A 236 6.76 9.70 4.09
N VAL A 237 6.56 10.92 4.58
CA VAL A 237 5.49 11.31 5.51
C VAL A 237 4.57 12.29 4.79
N THR A 238 3.28 11.96 4.72
CA THR A 238 2.27 12.82 4.08
C THR A 238 1.37 13.41 5.16
N PHE A 239 1.29 14.74 5.21
CA PHE A 239 0.49 15.50 6.16
C PHE A 239 -0.92 15.80 5.61
N PRO A 240 -1.90 16.14 6.48
CA PRO A 240 -3.27 16.43 6.05
C PRO A 240 -3.41 17.59 5.06
N ASP A 241 -2.54 18.60 5.17
CA ASP A 241 -2.44 19.75 4.26
C ASP A 241 -1.84 19.41 2.87
N GLY A 242 -1.38 18.16 2.69
CA GLY A 242 -0.79 17.67 1.46
C GLY A 242 0.71 17.92 1.33
N ARG A 243 1.38 18.49 2.35
CA ARG A 243 2.85 18.51 2.44
C ARG A 243 3.38 17.09 2.53
N VAL A 244 4.57 16.90 1.96
CA VAL A 244 5.28 15.62 1.98
C VAL A 244 6.72 15.84 2.39
N ILE A 245 7.09 15.32 3.55
CA ILE A 245 8.48 15.27 4.02
C ILE A 245 9.06 13.91 3.62
N ARG A 246 10.29 13.90 3.11
CA ARG A 246 11.01 12.68 2.71
C ARG A 246 12.23 12.48 3.59
N ARG A 247 12.73 11.25 3.62
CA ARG A 247 14.00 10.93 4.27
C ARG A 247 15.13 11.83 3.73
N ARG A 248 16.00 12.31 4.62
CA ARG A 248 17.23 12.99 4.18
C ARG A 248 18.13 12.04 3.40
N LYS A 249 18.93 12.60 2.48
CA LYS A 249 19.86 11.83 1.65
C LYS A 249 21.10 11.36 2.42
N GLU A 250 21.47 12.05 3.49
CA GLU A 250 22.58 11.69 4.38
C GLU A 250 22.35 10.32 5.05
N ASN A 251 21.08 9.95 5.30
CA ASN A 251 20.69 8.70 5.98
C ASN A 251 20.66 7.48 5.04
N VAL A 252 21.19 7.56 3.82
CA VAL A 252 21.00 6.51 2.80
C VAL A 252 22.16 5.51 2.76
N PHE A 253 23.37 5.89 3.18
CA PHE A 253 24.52 4.98 3.18
C PHE A 253 25.42 5.23 4.39
N LEU A 254 25.42 4.29 5.33
CA LEU A 254 26.46 4.19 6.34
C LEU A 254 27.75 3.76 5.63
N ASP A 255 28.82 4.54 5.80
CA ASP A 255 30.14 4.23 5.27
C ASP A 255 30.98 3.62 6.40
N PHE A 256 31.36 2.35 6.22
CA PHE A 256 32.13 1.57 7.19
C PHE A 256 33.56 1.26 6.71
N ARG A 257 34.06 1.99 5.69
CA ARG A 257 35.32 1.67 5.02
C ARG A 257 36.56 2.12 5.81
N THR A 258 36.45 3.19 6.60
CA THR A 258 37.53 3.70 7.44
C THR A 258 37.01 4.02 8.84
N ASP A 259 37.91 4.14 9.82
CA ASP A 259 37.55 4.54 11.19
C ASP A 259 36.87 5.92 11.22
N GLU A 260 37.31 6.84 10.35
CA GLU A 260 36.71 8.17 10.20
C GLU A 260 35.27 8.08 9.66
N THR A 261 35.05 7.34 8.57
CA THR A 261 33.71 7.22 7.98
C THR A 261 32.75 6.42 8.86
N LEU A 262 33.28 5.44 9.60
CA LEU A 262 32.55 4.73 10.65
C LEU A 262 32.12 5.68 11.76
N ALA A 263 33.04 6.51 12.28
CA ALA A 263 32.72 7.48 13.33
C ALA A 263 31.67 8.51 12.87
N ASP A 264 31.74 8.98 11.62
CA ASP A 264 30.71 9.83 11.01
C ASP A 264 29.36 9.13 10.95
N SER A 265 29.34 7.88 10.48
CA SER A 265 28.12 7.07 10.37
C SER A 265 27.47 6.81 11.73
N VAL A 266 28.28 6.55 12.77
CA VAL A 266 27.80 6.37 14.15
C VAL A 266 27.17 7.67 14.66
N ARG A 267 27.82 8.82 14.47
CA ARG A 267 27.27 10.12 14.89
C ARG A 267 25.92 10.42 14.24
N GLU A 268 25.75 10.14 12.95
CA GLU A 268 24.47 10.35 12.27
C GLU A 268 23.37 9.43 12.83
N VAL A 269 23.69 8.15 13.06
CA VAL A 269 22.73 7.19 13.64
C VAL A 269 22.34 7.58 15.06
N GLU A 270 23.29 7.98 15.90
CA GLU A 270 23.02 8.45 17.26
C GLU A 270 22.15 9.71 17.25
N GLY A 271 22.43 10.67 16.34
CA GLY A 271 21.61 11.86 16.16
C GLY A 271 20.18 11.53 15.73
N GLU A 272 19.99 10.61 14.77
CA GLU A 272 18.66 10.15 14.36
C GLU A 272 17.94 9.43 15.50
N LEU A 273 18.63 8.57 16.26
CA LEU A 273 18.06 7.86 17.40
C LEU A 273 17.61 8.83 18.50
N ALA A 274 18.39 9.86 18.80
CA ALA A 274 18.02 10.87 19.78
C ALA A 274 16.73 11.60 19.37
N VAL A 275 16.59 11.97 18.10
CA VAL A 275 15.36 12.59 17.58
C VAL A 275 14.18 11.62 17.63
N ARG A 276 14.37 10.35 17.26
CA ARG A 276 13.31 9.33 17.34
C ARG A 276 12.88 9.06 18.79
N ALA A 277 13.80 9.09 19.74
CA ALA A 277 13.48 8.96 21.16
C ALA A 277 12.64 10.14 21.65
N ALA A 278 13.03 11.37 21.31
CA ALA A 278 12.24 12.57 21.62
C ALA A 278 10.83 12.53 21.00
N ASP A 279 10.71 12.06 19.75
CA ASP A 279 9.41 11.86 19.09
C ASP A 279 8.51 10.87 19.89
N VAL A 280 9.09 9.79 20.42
CA VAL A 280 8.37 8.81 21.23
C VAL A 280 7.99 9.39 22.60
N GLU A 281 8.90 10.09 23.27
CA GLU A 281 8.63 10.77 24.54
C GLU A 281 7.49 11.78 24.41
N PHE A 282 7.46 12.55 23.33
CA PHE A 282 6.37 13.46 23.02
C PHE A 282 5.02 12.73 22.86
N VAL A 283 5.00 11.61 22.14
CA VAL A 283 3.78 10.81 21.98
C VAL A 283 3.32 10.18 23.29
N ILE A 284 4.24 9.70 24.14
CA ILE A 284 3.92 9.23 25.49
C ILE A 284 3.28 10.36 26.31
N ALA A 285 3.84 11.57 26.26
CA ALA A 285 3.29 12.73 26.95
C ALA A 285 1.88 13.10 26.45
N GLU A 286 1.61 13.01 25.15
CA GLU A 286 0.26 13.19 24.58
C GLU A 286 -0.71 12.11 25.04
N LEU A 287 -0.28 10.85 25.07
CA LEU A 287 -1.08 9.74 25.60
C LEU A 287 -1.40 9.91 27.09
N GLY A 288 -0.45 10.42 27.89
CA GLY A 288 -0.69 10.76 29.30
C GLY A 288 -1.72 11.88 29.48
N ARG A 289 -1.76 12.85 28.56
CA ARG A 289 -2.86 13.84 28.51
C ARG A 289 -4.19 13.18 28.20
N TRP A 290 -4.23 12.18 27.33
CA TRP A 290 -5.48 11.48 27.00
C TRP A 290 -5.99 10.60 28.13
N GLN A 291 -5.08 9.99 28.90
CA GLN A 291 -5.45 9.25 30.11
C GLN A 291 -6.11 10.16 31.16
N SER A 292 -5.60 11.38 31.33
CA SER A 292 -6.06 12.33 32.37
C SER A 292 -7.17 13.29 31.93
N SER A 293 -7.49 13.40 30.63
CA SER A 293 -8.39 14.45 30.10
C SER A 293 -9.45 13.94 29.11
N ARG A 294 -10.48 14.78 28.89
CA ARG A 294 -11.46 14.67 27.78
C ARG A 294 -10.88 15.25 26.47
N ALA A 295 -9.72 14.76 26.02
CA ALA A 295 -9.20 15.12 24.71
C ALA A 295 -10.27 14.86 23.63
N ALA A 296 -10.31 15.70 22.58
CA ALA A 296 -11.31 15.58 21.50
C ALA A 296 -10.95 14.45 20.52
N ASN A 297 -10.66 13.26 21.03
CA ASN A 297 -10.38 12.06 20.24
C ASN A 297 -11.07 10.82 20.86
N PRO A 298 -11.29 9.75 20.08
CA PRO A 298 -12.03 8.57 20.54
C PRO A 298 -11.37 7.78 21.68
N LEU A 299 -10.06 7.96 21.90
CA LEU A 299 -9.27 7.24 22.90
C LEU A 299 -9.06 8.03 24.20
N ALA A 300 -9.66 9.21 24.33
CA ALA A 300 -9.63 9.98 25.57
C ALA A 300 -10.26 9.18 26.74
N GLY A 301 -9.54 9.09 27.85
CA GLY A 301 -9.91 8.27 29.02
C GLY A 301 -9.94 6.76 28.74
N ARG A 302 -9.22 6.29 27.71
CA ARG A 302 -9.12 4.88 27.31
C ARG A 302 -7.68 4.34 27.33
N VAL A 303 -6.72 5.14 27.75
CA VAL A 303 -5.30 4.82 27.66
C VAL A 303 -4.79 4.35 29.03
N ASP A 304 -4.07 3.24 29.06
CA ASP A 304 -3.34 2.77 30.24
C ASP A 304 -1.83 2.81 29.99
N LEU A 305 -1.13 3.69 30.71
CA LEU A 305 0.33 3.84 30.71
C LEU A 305 0.98 3.34 32.02
N SER A 306 0.23 2.64 32.89
CA SER A 306 0.72 2.18 34.19
C SER A 306 1.73 1.03 34.13
#